data_AF-A0A671MX81-F1
#
_entry.id   AF-A0A671MX81-F1
#
_cell.length_a   1.000
_cell.length_b   1.000
_cell.length_c   1.000
_cell.angle_alpha   90.00
_cell.angle_beta   90.00
_cell.angle_gamma   90.00
#
_symmetry.space_group_name_H-M   'P 1'
#
loop_
_entity.id
_entity.type
_entity.pdbx_description
1 polymer ?
#
loop_
_entity_poly.entity_id
_entity_poly.type
_entity_poly.pdbx_seq_one_letter_code
_entity_poly.pdbx_strand_id
1 'polypeptide(L)'
;MWGSLTFSLPFPSDTYVKLTMLDSKGKEMSKCKTSVCRGQPNPTYKETFVFQVALFQLSEVTLQVSVYSRRSSMKRRERVGWVALGLNSTTEEQEEHWTQMKESEGQQVCQWHTLLNS
;
A
#
# COMPACT_ATOMS: atom_id res chain seq x y z
N MET A 1 11.59 39.31 -7.21
CA MET A 1 12.67 38.60 -6.48
C MET A 1 12.57 39.12 -5.05
N TRP A 2 12.19 38.38 -4.01
CA TRP A 2 12.48 37.01 -3.55
C TRP A 2 11.31 36.60 -2.61
N GLY A 3 10.93 35.37 -2.31
CA GLY A 3 11.30 34.02 -2.68
C GLY A 3 10.29 33.12 -1.96
N SER A 4 9.76 32.09 -2.63
CA SER A 4 8.72 31.22 -2.07
C SER A 4 9.23 30.50 -0.83
N LEU A 5 8.57 30.71 0.32
CA LEU A 5 8.80 29.96 1.55
C LEU A 5 8.26 28.54 1.37
N THR A 6 9.05 27.65 0.77
CA THR A 6 8.79 26.21 0.88
C THR A 6 9.10 25.79 2.31
N PHE A 7 8.05 25.60 3.12
CA PHE A 7 8.12 24.84 4.36
C PHE A 7 8.51 23.40 4.00
N SER A 8 9.80 23.14 3.86
CA SER A 8 10.32 21.77 3.83
C SER A 8 10.12 21.20 5.23
N LEU A 9 9.11 20.33 5.37
CA LEU A 9 8.87 19.50 6.55
C LEU A 9 10.21 18.92 7.06
N PRO A 10 10.43 18.82 8.38
CA PRO A 10 11.70 18.44 8.96
C PRO A 10 12.06 17.01 8.54
N PHE A 11 12.97 16.91 7.56
CA PHE A 11 13.53 15.70 6.96
C PHE A 11 12.48 14.71 6.41
N PRO A 12 12.30 14.62 5.08
CA PRO A 12 11.46 13.59 4.51
C PRO A 12 11.93 12.21 4.99
N SER A 13 11.04 11.47 5.63
CA SER A 13 11.37 10.17 6.21
C SER A 13 11.54 9.12 5.11
N ASP A 14 12.44 8.17 5.31
CA ASP A 14 12.56 7.04 4.39
C ASP A 14 11.28 6.19 4.45
N THR A 15 10.64 5.94 3.31
CA THR A 15 9.39 5.17 3.25
C THR A 15 9.54 3.88 2.44
N TYR A 16 8.74 2.88 2.79
CA TYR A 16 8.53 1.70 1.95
C TYR A 16 7.10 1.21 2.11
N VAL A 17 6.61 0.48 1.11
CA VAL A 17 5.30 -0.17 1.15
C VAL A 17 5.49 -1.65 1.45
N LYS A 18 4.72 -2.18 2.41
CA LYS A 18 4.55 -3.62 2.62
C LYS A 18 3.20 -4.02 2.02
N LEU A 19 3.21 -4.99 1.12
CA LEU A 19 2.01 -5.65 0.61
C LEU A 19 1.89 -7.01 1.30
N THR A 20 0.72 -7.33 1.83
CA THR A 20 0.45 -8.56 2.56
C THR A 20 -0.86 -9.16 2.07
N MET A 21 -0.81 -10.38 1.54
CA MET A 21 -2.01 -11.15 1.22
C MET A 21 -2.43 -11.95 2.44
N LEU A 22 -3.69 -11.80 2.82
CA LEU A 22 -4.32 -12.46 3.97
C LEU A 22 -5.43 -13.40 3.48
N ASP A 23 -5.61 -14.53 4.15
CA ASP A 23 -6.77 -15.41 3.96
C ASP A 23 -8.03 -14.86 4.67
N SER A 24 -9.14 -15.58 4.56
CA SER A 24 -10.42 -15.22 5.20
C SER A 24 -10.37 -15.15 6.73
N LYS A 25 -9.34 -15.73 7.35
CA LYS A 25 -9.10 -15.70 8.80
C LYS A 25 -8.09 -14.61 9.19
N GLY A 26 -7.64 -13.79 8.24
CA GLY A 26 -6.62 -12.76 8.45
C GLY A 26 -5.20 -13.31 8.59
N LYS A 27 -4.95 -14.58 8.24
CA LYS A 27 -3.61 -15.17 8.29
C LYS A 27 -2.81 -14.76 7.07
N GLU A 28 -1.56 -14.35 7.29
CA GLU A 28 -0.62 -14.01 6.22
C GLU A 28 -0.33 -15.23 5.35
N MET A 29 -0.74 -15.16 4.08
CA MET A 29 -0.44 -16.15 3.04
C MET A 29 0.89 -15.82 2.36
N SER A 30 1.10 -14.54 2.05
CA SER A 30 2.33 -14.05 1.41
C SER A 30 2.54 -12.58 1.70
N LYS A 31 3.80 -12.11 1.56
CA LYS A 31 4.16 -10.72 1.74
C LYS A 31 5.29 -10.30 0.81
N CYS A 32 5.21 -9.07 0.33
CA CYS A 32 6.28 -8.41 -0.40
C CYS A 32 6.50 -7.00 0.17
N LYS A 33 7.65 -6.41 -0.13
CA LYS A 33 7.98 -5.04 0.26
C LYS A 33 8.69 -4.36 -0.89
N THR A 34 8.44 -3.07 -1.05
CA THR A 34 9.21 -2.24 -1.97
C THR A 34 10.62 -2.01 -1.46
N SER A 35 11.46 -1.50 -2.36
CA SER A 35 12.65 -0.76 -1.99
C SER A 35 12.28 0.45 -1.11
N VAL A 36 13.26 0.90 -0.33
CA VAL A 36 13.10 2.07 0.53
C VAL A 36 13.35 3.33 -0.29
N CYS A 37 12.33 4.17 -0.43
CA CYS A 37 12.46 5.52 -0.98
C CYS A 37 12.97 6.44 0.12
N ARG A 38 14.15 7.06 -0.10
CA ARG A 38 14.79 7.90 0.91
C ARG A 38 14.52 9.37 0.65
N GLY A 39 14.15 10.11 1.69
CA GLY A 39 14.10 11.56 1.62
C GLY A 39 13.12 12.15 0.58
N GLN A 40 12.05 11.45 0.21
CA GLN A 40 11.05 11.96 -0.73
C GLN A 40 9.73 12.29 -0.01
N PRO A 41 9.20 13.53 -0.11
CA PRO A 41 7.89 13.88 0.46
C PRO A 41 6.75 13.17 -0.27
N ASN A 42 6.94 12.91 -1.58
CA ASN A 42 6.01 12.17 -2.44
C ASN A 42 6.75 10.95 -3.03
N PRO A 43 6.89 9.86 -2.28
CA PRO A 43 7.71 8.71 -2.69
C PRO A 43 7.10 8.01 -3.90
N THR A 44 7.94 7.70 -4.88
CA THR A 44 7.56 6.95 -6.08
C THR A 44 8.27 5.61 -6.12
N TYR A 45 7.52 4.52 -5.96
CA TYR A 45 8.09 3.17 -5.90
C TYR A 45 8.26 2.53 -7.28
N LYS A 46 7.26 2.63 -8.18
CA LYS A 46 7.27 2.03 -9.53
C LYS A 46 7.70 0.55 -9.55
N GLU A 47 7.28 -0.22 -8.56
CA GLU A 47 7.54 -1.66 -8.45
C GLU A 47 6.27 -2.46 -8.69
N THR A 48 6.41 -3.62 -9.33
CA THR A 48 5.31 -4.55 -9.60
C THR A 48 5.48 -5.80 -8.74
N PHE A 49 4.40 -6.24 -8.09
CA PHE A 49 4.36 -7.44 -7.28
C PHE A 49 3.34 -8.43 -7.86
N VAL A 50 3.67 -9.72 -7.79
CA VAL A 50 2.80 -10.79 -8.26
C VAL A 50 2.47 -11.69 -7.09
N PHE A 51 1.17 -11.89 -6.87
CA PHE A 51 0.64 -12.82 -5.87
C PHE A 51 -0.12 -13.93 -6.58
N GLN A 52 0.25 -15.18 -6.31
CA GLN A 52 -0.48 -16.33 -6.84
C GLN A 52 -1.66 -16.64 -5.92
N VAL A 53 -2.87 -16.52 -6.43
CA VAL A 53 -4.13 -16.81 -5.73
C VAL A 53 -4.98 -17.68 -6.64
N ALA A 54 -5.55 -18.76 -6.11
CA ALA A 54 -6.48 -19.57 -6.88
C ALA A 54 -7.81 -18.81 -7.07
N LEU A 55 -8.45 -18.93 -8.24
CA LEU A 55 -9.66 -18.19 -8.57
C LEU A 55 -10.79 -18.36 -7.54
N PHE A 56 -10.99 -19.58 -7.02
CA PHE A 56 -12.00 -19.86 -6.02
C PHE A 56 -11.72 -19.22 -4.65
N GLN A 57 -10.47 -18.81 -4.38
CA GLN A 57 -10.06 -18.13 -3.15
C GLN A 57 -10.07 -16.61 -3.31
N LEU A 58 -10.19 -16.09 -4.54
CA LEU A 58 -10.01 -14.67 -4.84
C LEU A 58 -11.05 -13.77 -4.14
N SER A 59 -12.24 -14.30 -3.87
CA SER A 59 -13.29 -13.63 -3.08
C SER A 59 -13.05 -13.65 -1.57
N GLU A 60 -12.16 -14.52 -1.10
CA GLU A 60 -11.91 -14.76 0.33
C GLU A 60 -10.60 -14.14 0.83
N VAL A 61 -9.79 -13.60 -0.08
CA VAL A 61 -8.50 -12.99 0.27
C VAL A 61 -8.64 -11.49 0.51
N THR A 62 -7.70 -10.97 1.28
CA THR A 62 -7.52 -9.54 1.48
C THR A 62 -6.09 -9.15 1.13
N LEU A 63 -5.92 -8.21 0.21
CA LEU A 63 -4.65 -7.54 -0.04
C LEU A 63 -4.54 -6.32 0.87
N GLN A 64 -3.70 -6.40 1.89
CA GLN A 64 -3.37 -5.27 2.75
C GLN A 64 -2.11 -4.56 2.25
N VAL A 65 -2.25 -3.27 1.95
CA VAL A 65 -1.15 -2.39 1.55
C VAL A 65 -0.86 -1.44 2.71
N SER A 66 0.37 -1.44 3.22
CA SER A 66 0.76 -0.65 4.40
C SER A 66 2.01 0.17 4.12
N VAL A 67 1.94 1.47 4.35
CA VAL A 67 3.07 2.38 4.21
C VAL A 67 3.79 2.50 5.55
N TYR A 68 5.11 2.33 5.52
CA TYR A 68 5.95 2.46 6.69
C TYR A 68 6.94 3.61 6.52
N SER A 69 7.15 4.36 7.59
CA SER A 69 8.16 5.40 7.71
C SER A 69 9.30 4.89 8.60
N ARG A 70 10.52 5.17 8.15
CA ARG A 70 11.77 4.93 8.87
C ARG A 70 12.47 6.28 9.05
N ARG A 71 12.40 6.82 10.26
CA ARG A 71 13.11 8.06 10.62
C ARG A 71 14.61 7.87 10.92
N SER A 72 15.04 6.67 11.32
CA SER A 72 16.45 6.35 11.59
C SER A 72 16.68 4.84 11.51
N SER A 73 17.93 4.42 11.31
CA SER A 73 18.30 3.00 11.26
C SER A 73 18.06 2.27 12.57
N MET A 74 18.22 2.97 13.71
CA MET A 74 18.04 2.46 15.07
C MET A 74 16.59 2.53 15.59
N LYS A 75 15.72 3.36 14.99
CA LYS A 75 14.33 3.51 15.47
C LYS A 75 13.41 2.44 14.90
N ARG A 76 12.40 2.05 15.69
CA ARG A 76 11.32 1.18 15.23
C ARG A 76 10.61 1.82 14.04
N ARG A 77 10.25 1.00 13.06
CA ARG A 77 9.50 1.42 11.88
C ARG A 77 8.08 1.74 12.31
N GLU A 78 7.60 2.92 11.93
CA GLU A 78 6.25 3.38 12.22
C GLU A 78 5.39 3.13 10.99
N ARG A 79 4.20 2.57 11.19
CA ARG A 79 3.21 2.48 10.10
C ARG A 79 2.60 3.87 9.95
N VAL A 80 2.72 4.45 8.77
CA VAL A 80 2.12 5.75 8.43
C VAL A 80 0.63 5.60 8.23
N GLY A 81 0.24 4.58 7.48
CA GLY A 81 -1.14 4.26 7.20
C GLY A 81 -1.25 2.99 6.36
N TRP A 82 -2.48 2.55 6.13
CA TRP A 82 -2.75 1.31 5.41
C TRP A 82 -4.12 1.33 4.74
N VAL A 83 -4.29 0.41 3.80
CA VAL A 83 -5.55 0.12 3.11
C VAL A 83 -5.67 -1.38 2.92
N ALA A 84 -6.89 -1.90 2.85
CA ALA A 84 -7.17 -3.29 2.49
C ALA A 84 -8.13 -3.34 1.31
N LEU A 85 -7.87 -4.27 0.38
CA LEU A 85 -8.67 -4.53 -0.81
C LEU A 85 -9.10 -6.00 -0.78
N GLY A 86 -10.32 -6.31 -1.22
CA GLY A 86 -10.86 -7.68 -1.23
C GLY A 86 -11.88 -7.92 -0.12
N LEU A 87 -11.83 -9.10 0.51
CA LEU A 87 -12.83 -9.55 1.48
C LEU A 87 -13.05 -8.54 2.62
N ASN A 88 -11.98 -7.97 3.15
CA ASN A 88 -12.02 -6.99 4.25
C ASN A 88 -11.70 -5.58 3.74
N SER A 89 -12.27 -5.18 2.60
CA SER A 89 -12.14 -3.80 2.09
C SER A 89 -12.61 -2.79 3.14
N THR A 90 -11.88 -1.69 3.30
CA THR A 90 -12.18 -0.71 4.36
C THR A 90 -13.14 0.38 3.93
N THR A 91 -13.33 0.59 2.62
CA THR A 91 -14.28 1.53 2.03
C THR A 91 -14.94 0.92 0.78
N GLU A 92 -16.06 1.50 0.35
CA GLU A 92 -16.76 1.10 -0.88
C GLU A 92 -15.86 1.25 -2.12
N GLU A 93 -15.13 2.38 -2.24
CA GLU A 93 -14.16 2.61 -3.34
C GLU A 93 -13.10 1.49 -3.47
N GLN A 94 -12.73 0.87 -2.36
CA GLN A 94 -11.74 -0.22 -2.30
C GLN A 94 -12.32 -1.55 -2.76
N GLU A 95 -13.59 -1.80 -2.42
CA GLU A 95 -14.35 -2.96 -2.90
C GLU A 95 -14.60 -2.85 -4.41
N GLU A 96 -14.98 -1.65 -4.88
CA GLU A 96 -15.14 -1.36 -6.30
C GLU A 96 -13.85 -1.59 -7.09
N HIS A 97 -12.72 -1.07 -6.61
CA HIS A 97 -11.42 -1.33 -7.25
C HIS A 97 -11.11 -2.83 -7.29
N TRP A 98 -11.33 -3.56 -6.20
CA TRP A 98 -11.10 -5.01 -6.19
C TRP A 98 -12.00 -5.74 -7.20
N THR A 99 -13.25 -5.30 -7.33
CA THR A 99 -14.22 -5.86 -8.27
C THR A 99 -13.83 -5.59 -9.71
N GLN A 100 -13.51 -4.33 -10.04
CA GLN A 100 -13.00 -3.96 -11.36
C GLN A 100 -11.74 -4.75 -11.71
N MET A 101 -10.83 -4.96 -10.76
CA MET A 101 -9.63 -5.77 -10.98
C MET A 101 -9.97 -7.21 -11.37
N LYS A 102 -10.94 -7.85 -10.70
CA LYS A 102 -11.40 -9.21 -11.05
C LYS A 102 -12.04 -9.26 -12.45
N GLU A 103 -12.78 -8.23 -12.83
CA GLU A 103 -13.53 -8.16 -14.09
C GLU A 103 -12.70 -7.69 -15.28
N SER A 104 -11.56 -7.06 -15.04
CA SER A 104 -10.71 -6.45 -16.07
C SER A 104 -9.97 -7.43 -17.00
N GLU A 105 -10.20 -8.75 -16.87
CA GLU A 105 -9.63 -9.82 -17.70
C GLU A 105 -8.11 -9.68 -17.97
N GLY A 106 -7.35 -9.25 -16.95
CA GLY A 106 -5.90 -9.09 -17.03
C GLY A 106 -5.42 -7.69 -17.42
N GLN A 107 -6.33 -6.73 -17.62
CA GLN A 107 -5.99 -5.32 -17.73
C GLN A 107 -5.62 -4.73 -16.35
N GLN A 108 -4.72 -3.75 -16.36
CA GLN A 108 -4.33 -3.08 -15.13
C GLN A 108 -5.36 -2.01 -14.75
N VAL A 109 -5.91 -2.12 -13.55
CA VAL A 109 -6.77 -1.08 -12.95
C VAL A 109 -5.91 -0.19 -12.04
N CYS A 110 -6.01 1.13 -12.23
CA CYS A 110 -5.24 2.12 -11.48
C CYS A 110 -6.20 3.04 -10.73
N GLN A 111 -6.10 3.07 -9.40
CA GLN A 111 -6.92 3.93 -8.56
C GLN A 111 -6.15 4.41 -7.33
N TRP A 112 -6.37 5.66 -6.96
CA TRP A 112 -5.83 6.24 -5.73
C TRP A 112 -6.72 5.87 -4.55
N HIS A 113 -6.09 5.62 -3.40
CA HIS A 113 -6.77 5.30 -2.15
C HIS A 113 -6.26 6.17 -1.02
N THR A 114 -7.16 6.65 -0.18
CA THR A 114 -6.80 7.33 1.07
C THR A 114 -6.37 6.29 2.10
N LEU A 115 -5.18 6.47 2.70
CA LEU A 115 -4.70 5.58 3.74
C LEU A 115 -5.43 5.84 5.05
N LEU A 116 -5.82 4.77 5.73
CA LEU A 116 -6.30 4.85 7.10
C LEU A 116 -5.12 5.09 8.05
N ASN A 117 -5.28 6.07 8.94
CA ASN A 117 -4.32 6.30 10.02
C ASN A 117 -4.41 5.17 11.05
N SER A 118 -3.26 4.80 11.62
CA SER A 118 -3.18 3.82 12.71
C SER A 118 -3.18 4.47 14.08
#